data_AF-A0A941PJV8-F1
#
_entry.id   AF-A0A941PJV8-F1
#
_cell.length_a   1.000
_cell.length_b   1.000
_cell.length_c   1.000
_cell.angle_alpha   90.00
_cell.angle_beta   90.00
_cell.angle_gamma   90.00
#
_symmetry.space_group_name_H-M   'P 1'
#
loop_
_entity.id
_entity.type
_entity.pdbx_description
1 polymer ?
#
loop_
_entity_poly.entity_id
_entity_poly.type
_entity_poly.pdbx_seq_one_letter_code
_entity_poly.pdbx_strand_id
1 'polypeptide(L)'
;GFVKIHLSDHHGDASPGVTIGVQLSGVRAVHADLIGKNYKYNRPSLEEMPYGATVMNAVDPFGNRLRFTETAAASSELEKTPRHG
;
A
#
# COMPACT_ATOMS: atom_id res chain seq x y z
N GLY A 1 1.48 14.53 3.57
CA GLY A 1 0.00 14.53 3.38
C GLY A 1 -0.55 13.17 3.74
N PHE A 2 -1.86 13.04 3.98
CA PHE A 2 -2.50 11.75 4.26
C PHE A 2 -2.95 11.05 2.97
N VAL A 3 -2.81 9.73 2.91
CA VAL A 3 -3.33 8.91 1.81
C VAL A 3 -4.75 8.47 2.14
N LYS A 4 -5.71 8.72 1.24
CA LYS A 4 -7.09 8.27 1.36
C LYS A 4 -7.44 7.40 0.16
N ILE A 5 -7.66 6.12 0.41
CA ILE A 5 -8.13 5.17 -0.61
C ILE A 5 -9.63 4.96 -0.39
N HIS A 6 -10.42 5.27 -1.41
CA HIS A 6 -11.84 4.96 -1.44
C HIS A 6 -12.03 3.60 -2.09
N LEU A 7 -12.43 2.60 -1.31
CA LEU A 7 -12.76 1.26 -1.78
C LEU A 7 -14.28 1.11 -1.71
N SER A 8 -14.91 0.75 -2.82
CA SER A 8 -16.35 0.53 -2.92
C SER A 8 -16.62 -0.90 -3.37
N ASP A 9 -17.56 -1.56 -2.70
CA ASP A 9 -18.12 -2.82 -3.19
C ASP A 9 -19.03 -2.53 -4.40
N HIS A 10 -18.48 -2.67 -5.61
CA HIS A 10 -19.27 -2.66 -6.84
C HIS A 10 -19.50 -4.11 -7.28
N HIS A 11 -20.63 -4.69 -6.85
CA HIS A 11 -21.19 -5.89 -7.44
C HIS A 11 -21.52 -5.61 -8.92
N GLY A 12 -20.60 -5.93 -9.83
CA GLY A 12 -20.82 -5.88 -11.28
C GLY A 12 -19.66 -5.35 -12.13
N ASP A 13 -18.74 -4.55 -11.57
CA ASP A 13 -17.61 -3.96 -12.30
C ASP A 13 -16.28 -4.01 -11.51
N ALA A 14 -16.33 -4.38 -10.22
CA ALA A 14 -15.11 -4.60 -9.46
C ALA A 14 -14.56 -5.99 -9.76
N SER A 15 -13.30 -6.06 -10.21
CA SER A 15 -12.56 -7.32 -10.28
C SER A 15 -12.17 -7.74 -8.85
N PRO A 16 -12.67 -8.87 -8.32
CA PRO A 16 -12.21 -9.36 -7.03
C PRO A 16 -10.72 -9.72 -7.08
N GLY A 17 -9.99 -9.41 -6.01
CA GLY A 17 -8.58 -9.81 -5.87
C GLY A 17 -7.56 -8.91 -6.59
N VAL A 18 -7.93 -7.67 -6.90
CA VAL A 18 -7.01 -6.69 -7.50
C VAL A 18 -5.87 -6.37 -6.54
N THR A 19 -4.70 -6.07 -7.10
CA THR A 19 -3.53 -5.60 -6.36
C THR A 19 -3.32 -4.11 -6.63
N ILE A 20 -3.35 -3.29 -5.57
CA ILE A 20 -3.15 -1.84 -5.62
C ILE A 20 -1.74 -1.53 -5.12
N GLY A 21 -0.92 -0.91 -5.97
CA GLY A 21 0.40 -0.42 -5.61
C GLY A 21 0.37 1.06 -5.20
N VAL A 22 0.91 1.38 -4.03
CA VAL A 22 0.99 2.75 -3.50
C VAL A 22 2.44 3.04 -3.12
N GLN A 23 3.03 4.10 -3.66
CA GLN A 23 4.29 4.62 -3.14
C GLN A 23 4.03 5.48 -1.90
N LEU A 24 4.76 5.20 -0.83
CA LEU A 24 4.58 5.87 0.46
C LEU A 24 5.94 6.04 1.14
N SER A 25 6.14 7.16 1.83
CA SER A 25 7.25 7.35 2.77
C SER A 25 6.85 6.98 4.19
N GLY A 26 7.77 6.40 4.96
CA GLY A 26 7.50 5.92 6.31
C GLY A 26 6.66 4.63 6.36
N VAL A 27 6.85 3.71 5.41
CA VAL A 27 6.10 2.44 5.36
C VAL A 27 6.25 1.63 6.65
N ARG A 28 7.43 1.68 7.29
CA ARG A 28 7.68 1.05 8.59
C ARG A 28 6.81 1.63 9.72
N ALA A 29 6.62 2.95 9.74
CA ALA A 29 5.81 3.62 10.76
C ALA A 29 4.32 3.26 10.60
N VAL A 30 3.84 3.25 9.36
CA VAL A 30 2.46 2.83 9.05
C VAL A 30 2.24 1.36 9.39
N HIS A 31 3.22 0.49 9.12
CA HIS A 31 3.16 -0.91 9.52
C HIS A 31 3.02 -1.08 11.03
N ALA A 32 3.85 -0.39 11.82
CA ALA A 32 3.80 -0.43 13.28
C ALA A 32 2.43 0.03 13.82
N ASP A 33 1.89 1.12 13.27
CA ASP A 33 0.57 1.64 13.63
C ASP A 33 -0.56 0.63 13.31
N LEU A 34 -0.48 -0.03 12.16
CA LEU A 34 -1.49 -1.02 11.74
C LEU A 34 -1.43 -2.30 12.58
N ILE A 35 -0.23 -2.79 12.91
CA ILE A 35 -0.05 -3.94 13.79
C ILE A 35 -0.55 -3.62 15.21
N GLY A 36 -0.28 -2.41 15.71
CA GLY A 36 -0.75 -1.96 17.03
C GLY A 36 -2.28 -1.92 17.17
N LYS A 37 -3.00 -1.69 16.05
CA LYS A 37 -4.48 -1.73 16.02
C LYS A 37 -5.06 -3.16 16.06
N ASN A 38 -4.23 -4.19 15.93
CA ASN A 38 -4.59 -5.61 16.06
C ASN A 38 -5.84 -6.03 15.26
N TYR A 39 -5.88 -5.67 13.98
CA TYR A 39 -6.96 -6.09 13.09
C TYR A 39 -6.93 -7.61 12.89
N LYS A 40 -7.94 -8.32 13.43
CA LYS A 40 -8.03 -9.79 13.47
C LYS A 40 -7.87 -10.47 12.09
N TYR A 41 -8.29 -9.79 11.03
CA TYR A 41 -8.34 -10.33 9.66
C TYR A 41 -7.33 -9.69 8.70
N ASN A 42 -6.54 -8.73 9.17
CA ASN A 42 -5.52 -8.07 8.36
C ASN A 42 -4.23 -7.96 9.18
N ARG A 43 -3.23 -8.76 8.81
CA ARG A 43 -1.90 -8.72 9.42
C ARG A 43 -0.91 -8.34 8.33
N PRO A 44 -0.59 -7.04 8.19
CA PRO A 44 0.29 -6.60 7.12
C PRO A 44 1.69 -7.24 7.25
N SER A 45 2.26 -7.73 6.15
CA SER A 45 3.66 -8.14 6.09
C SER A 45 4.55 -6.93 5.80
N LEU A 46 5.80 -6.97 6.27
CA LEU A 46 6.81 -5.96 5.98
C LEU A 46 8.08 -6.67 5.52
N GLU A 47 8.56 -6.33 4.34
CA GLU A 47 9.68 -6.99 3.67
C GLU A 47 10.68 -5.96 3.17
N GLU A 48 11.97 -6.23 3.38
CA GLU A 48 13.06 -5.47 2.79
C GLU A 48 13.51 -6.14 1.50
N MET A 49 13.47 -5.37 0.41
CA MET A 49 13.80 -5.85 -0.92
C MET A 49 15.30 -5.67 -1.19
N PRO A 50 15.95 -6.62 -1.91
CA PRO A 50 17.38 -6.55 -2.23
C PRO A 50 17.83 -5.29 -2.97
N TYR A 51 16.90 -4.61 -3.64
CA TYR A 51 17.14 -3.36 -4.40
C TYR A 51 16.91 -2.08 -3.56
N GLY A 52 16.94 -2.18 -2.22
CA GLY A 52 16.88 -1.01 -1.33
C GLY A 52 15.48 -0.40 -1.20
N ALA A 53 14.44 -1.22 -1.30
CA ALA A 53 13.06 -0.81 -1.06
C ALA A 53 12.47 -1.52 0.15
N THR A 54 11.55 -0.87 0.85
CA THR A 54 10.73 -1.48 1.91
C THR A 54 9.32 -1.64 1.38
N VAL A 55 8.77 -2.85 1.46
CA VAL A 55 7.44 -3.19 0.95
C VAL A 55 6.57 -3.69 2.08
N MET A 56 5.38 -3.10 2.23
CA MET A 56 4.33 -3.61 3.11
C MET A 56 3.17 -4.15 2.28
N ASN A 57 2.74 -5.39 2.55
CA ASN A 57 1.54 -5.95 1.94
C ASN A 57 0.42 -6.05 2.99
N ALA A 58 -0.76 -5.55 2.67
CA ALA A 58 -1.97 -5.66 3.48
C ALA A 58 -3.14 -6.19 2.65
N VAL A 59 -4.16 -6.74 3.31
CA VAL A 59 -5.39 -7.20 2.66
C VAL A 59 -6.56 -6.39 3.18
N ASP A 60 -7.38 -5.86 2.27
CA ASP A 60 -8.61 -5.16 2.66
C ASP A 60 -9.77 -6.13 2.95
N PRO A 61 -10.88 -5.67 3.56
CA PRO A 61 -12.03 -6.52 3.86
C PRO A 61 -12.71 -7.17 2.64
N PHE A 62 -12.43 -6.70 1.43
CA PHE A 62 -13.01 -7.19 0.17
C PHE A 62 -12.06 -8.16 -0.56
N GLY A 63 -10.90 -8.48 0.03
CA GLY A 63 -9.91 -9.39 -0.53
C GLY A 63 -8.95 -8.74 -1.53
N ASN A 64 -8.90 -7.41 -1.63
CA ASN A 64 -7.88 -6.73 -2.42
C ASN A 64 -6.53 -6.74 -1.69
N ARG A 65 -5.45 -6.81 -2.46
CA ARG A 65 -4.08 -6.71 -1.94
C ARG A 65 -3.57 -5.28 -2.07
N LEU A 66 -3.23 -4.65 -0.96
CA LEU A 66 -2.63 -3.33 -0.91
C LEU A 66 -1.12 -3.50 -0.73
N ARG A 67 -0.33 -3.03 -1.68
CA ARG A 67 1.14 -3.05 -1.63
C ARG A 67 1.66 -1.62 -1.49
N PHE A 68 2.25 -1.33 -0.36
CA PHE A 68 2.91 -0.05 -0.09
C PHE A 68 4.42 -0.21 -0.29
N THR A 69 5.02 0.62 -1.12
CA THR A 69 6.45 0.57 -1.43
C THR A 69 7.12 1.89 -1.09
N GLU A 70 8.21 1.82 -0.35
CA GLU A 70 9.12 2.91 -0.06
C GLU A 70 10.48 2.59 -0.68
N THR A 71 10.92 3.37 -1.67
CA THR A 71 12.29 3.26 -2.22
C THR A 71 13.15 4.37 -1.65
N ALA A 72 14.47 4.18 -1.59
CA ALA A 72 15.39 5.26 -1.20
C ALA A 72 15.26 6.52 -2.10
N ALA A 73 14.82 6.37 -3.35
CA ALA A 73 14.55 7.46 -4.28
C ALA A 73 13.16 8.11 -4.11
N ALA A 74 12.21 7.44 -3.44
CA ALA A 74 10.84 7.95 -3.26
C ALA A 74 10.77 9.20 -2.35
N SER A 75 11.85 9.53 -1.64
CA SER A 75 11.95 10.79 -0.88
C SER A 75 12.01 12.04 -1.79
N SER A 76 12.21 11.89 -3.10
CA SER A 76 12.33 13.01 -4.05
C SER A 76 11.32 13.00 -5.21
N GLU A 77 10.39 12.05 -5.28
CA GLU A 77 9.61 11.78 -6.50
C GLU A 77 8.09 11.84 -6.33
N LEU A 78 7.57 12.58 -5.34
CA LEU A 78 6.14 12.91 -5.27
C LEU A 78 5.79 14.22 -6.04
N GLU A 79 6.76 14.88 -6.68
CA GLU A 79 6.54 16.14 -7.44
C GLU A 79 6.59 15.98 -8.98
N LYS A 80 6.83 14.78 -9.53
CA LYS A 80 6.91 14.61 -10.99
C LYS A 80 6.16 13.37 -11.48
N THR A 81 4.86 13.52 -11.68
CA THR A 81 4.11 12.59 -12.56
C THR A 81 4.00 13.19 -13.96
N PRO A 82 4.70 12.66 -14.98
CA PRO A 82 4.13 12.55 -16.32
C PRO A 82 3.55 11.14 -16.43
N ARG A 83 2.22 11.04 -16.33
CA ARG A 83 1.54 9.80 -16.75
C ARG A 83 1.78 9.67 -18.25
N HIS A 84 2.47 8.60 -18.67
CA HIS A 84 2.61 8.26 -20.08
C HIS A 84 1.24 7.91 -20.66
N GLY A 85 1.01 8.34 -21.91
CA GLY A 85 -0.22 8.15 -22.68
C GLY A 85 -0.38 6.78 -23.31
#